data_AF-A0A7C5M3C3-F1
#
_entry.id   AF-A0A7C5M3C3-F1
#
_cell.length_a   1.000
_cell.length_b   1.000
_cell.length_c   1.000
_cell.angle_alpha   90.00
_cell.angle_beta   90.00
_cell.angle_gamma   90.00
#
_symmetry.space_group_name_H-M   'P 1'
#
loop_
_entity.id
_entity.type
_entity.pdbx_description
1 polymer ?
#
loop_
_entity_poly.entity_id
_entity_poly.type
_entity_poly.pdbx_seq_one_letter_code
_entity_poly.pdbx_strand_id
1 'polypeptide(L)'
;MSILDSKRTETVLKVALALALFALVNLLAGRYFFRLDLTEEKRYSITPATKKYLQQLPDLVTVEVYLAGELPAHFKRMQKALLETLDEFNVYSHGKVVYQLIDPAAAGSAKSRAGFMQNLIKKGLQPTDVVLMEEGKRLQKRIFAGVMVNYGSRELAVQLFKGNTAAPPEVRINQSIEGIEYELINAIHQVTRDQRPLVALTTGHREADSVEMVSFKNLLREQYRLRELTPDRLADVHPDVLLLIQPREKFSEADKYY
;
A
#
# COMPACT_ATOMS: atom_id res chain seq x y z
N MET A 1 32.06 66.36 29.70
CA MET A 1 32.33 64.91 29.52
C MET A 1 31.03 64.15 29.85
N SER A 2 30.04 64.14 28.95
CA SER A 2 28.69 63.62 29.28
C SER A 2 27.88 63.07 28.08
N ILE A 3 28.23 63.38 26.83
CA ILE A 3 27.47 62.90 25.65
C ILE A 3 28.02 61.57 25.09
N LEU A 4 29.32 61.31 25.26
CA LEU A 4 29.98 60.10 24.75
C LEU A 4 29.60 58.83 25.52
N ASP A 5 29.34 58.95 26.84
CA ASP A 5 28.91 57.80 27.65
C ASP A 5 27.49 57.37 27.29
N SER A 6 26.54 58.30 27.16
CA SER A 6 25.15 57.99 26.80
C SER A 6 25.03 57.24 25.47
N LYS A 7 25.83 57.61 24.46
CA LYS A 7 25.83 56.91 23.17
C LYS A 7 26.42 55.50 23.29
N ARG A 8 27.46 55.30 24.10
CA ARG A 8 28.02 53.98 24.37
C ARG A 8 27.03 53.09 25.13
N THR A 9 26.35 53.62 26.13
CA THR A 9 25.34 52.87 26.89
C THR A 9 24.16 52.49 26.00
N GLU A 10 23.71 53.39 25.11
CA GLU A 10 22.66 53.12 24.14
C GLU A 10 23.08 52.03 23.13
N THR A 11 24.31 52.08 22.62
CA THR A 11 24.85 51.04 21.74
C THR A 11 24.94 49.69 22.45
N VAL A 12 25.46 49.66 23.68
CA VAL A 12 25.57 48.43 24.49
C VAL A 12 24.18 47.84 24.77
N LEU A 13 23.20 48.68 25.09
CA LEU A 13 21.83 48.24 25.33
C LEU A 13 21.18 47.66 24.07
N LYS A 14 21.37 48.29 22.90
CA LYS A 14 20.87 47.78 21.61
C LYS A 14 21.49 46.43 21.25
N VAL A 15 22.80 46.27 21.46
CA VAL A 15 23.51 45.00 21.21
C VAL A 15 23.03 43.92 22.17
N ALA A 16 22.88 44.24 23.46
CA ALA A 16 22.37 43.29 24.46
C ALA A 16 20.93 42.86 24.13
N LEU A 17 20.07 43.79 23.70
CA LEU A 17 18.70 43.49 23.31
C LEU A 17 18.64 42.60 22.06
N ALA A 18 19.51 42.86 21.07
CA ALA A 18 19.61 42.05 19.86
C ALA A 18 20.08 40.62 20.17
N LEU A 19 21.07 40.47 21.06
CA LEU A 19 21.55 39.16 21.50
C LEU A 19 20.49 38.39 22.31
N ALA A 20 19.77 39.08 23.19
CA ALA A 20 18.67 38.49 23.94
C ALA A 20 17.54 38.02 23.02
N LEU A 21 17.18 38.83 22.01
CA LEU A 21 16.18 38.45 21.01
C LEU A 21 16.66 37.25 20.17
N PHE A 22 17.91 37.24 19.75
CA PHE A 22 18.50 36.11 19.01
C PHE A 22 18.47 34.83 19.84
N ALA A 23 18.86 34.88 21.11
CA ALA A 23 18.79 33.74 22.02
C ALA A 23 17.35 33.25 22.24
N LEU A 24 16.39 34.18 22.37
CA LEU A 24 14.97 33.85 22.53
C LEU A 24 14.42 33.18 21.26
N VAL A 25 14.72 33.69 20.08
CA VAL A 25 14.34 33.09 18.79
C VAL A 25 14.97 31.70 18.65
N ASN A 26 16.22 31.52 19.06
CA ASN A 26 16.89 30.22 19.01
C ASN A 26 16.27 29.20 19.97
N LEU A 27 15.93 29.61 21.20
CA LEU A 27 15.21 28.78 22.18
C LEU A 27 13.81 28.40 21.71
N LEU A 28 13.08 29.35 21.10
CA LEU A 28 11.77 29.10 20.52
C LEU A 28 11.86 28.20 19.27
N ALA A 29 12.89 28.35 18.44
CA ALA A 29 13.16 27.49 17.30
C ALA A 29 13.52 26.05 17.73
N GLY A 30 14.24 25.89 18.85
CA GLY A 30 14.54 24.58 19.43
C GLY A 30 13.33 23.88 20.06
N ARG A 31 12.31 24.64 20.53
CA ARG A 31 11.06 24.09 21.08
C ARG A 31 9.98 23.86 20.02
N TYR A 32 9.90 24.73 19.03
CA TYR A 32 9.03 24.58 17.86
C TYR A 32 9.85 24.05 16.69
N PHE A 33 10.18 22.76 16.74
CA PHE A 33 10.53 22.02 15.52
C PHE A 33 9.31 21.98 14.61
N PHE A 34 9.08 23.07 13.87
CA PHE A 34 8.25 23.01 12.70
C PHE A 34 9.05 22.19 11.67
N ARG A 35 8.86 20.87 11.72
CA ARG A 35 9.34 19.95 10.68
C ARG A 35 8.57 20.27 9.39
N LEU A 36 8.98 21.33 8.71
CA LEU A 36 8.77 21.43 7.27
C LEU A 36 9.70 20.39 6.66
N ASP A 37 9.15 19.19 6.48
CA ASP A 37 9.79 18.10 5.78
C ASP A 37 9.94 18.52 4.30
N LEU A 38 11.08 19.13 4.00
CA LEU A 38 11.52 19.61 2.69
C LEU A 38 12.35 18.55 1.96
N THR A 39 12.48 17.35 2.53
CA THR A 39 13.10 16.23 1.85
C THR A 39 12.13 15.68 0.79
N GLU A 40 12.66 15.07 -0.28
CA GLU A 40 11.87 14.28 -1.24
C GLU A 40 11.17 13.06 -0.60
N GLU A 41 11.21 12.89 0.73
CA GLU A 41 10.62 11.76 1.46
C GLU A 41 9.09 11.74 1.44
N LYS A 42 8.42 12.81 0.99
CA LYS A 42 6.96 12.81 0.80
C LYS A 42 6.46 11.76 -0.20
N ARG A 43 7.33 11.18 -1.04
CA ARG A 43 6.93 10.06 -1.92
C ARG A 43 6.80 8.73 -1.15
N TYR A 44 7.49 8.58 -0.03
CA TYR A 44 7.55 7.32 0.72
C TYR A 44 6.66 7.30 1.97
N SER A 45 6.05 8.43 2.34
CA SER A 45 5.05 8.46 3.41
C SER A 45 3.71 7.90 2.94
N ILE A 46 3.05 7.12 3.79
CA ILE A 46 1.73 6.58 3.43
C ILE A 46 0.70 7.70 3.24
N THR A 47 -0.26 7.49 2.33
CA THR A 47 -1.26 8.49 1.97
C THR A 47 -2.22 8.81 3.13
N PRO A 48 -2.81 10.03 3.16
CA PRO A 48 -3.83 10.38 4.16
C PRO A 48 -5.04 9.43 4.17
N ALA A 49 -5.42 8.89 3.01
CA ALA A 49 -6.51 7.94 2.90
C ALA A 49 -6.18 6.61 3.60
N THR A 50 -4.97 6.09 3.37
CA THR A 50 -4.45 4.90 4.07
C THR A 50 -4.40 5.12 5.57
N LYS A 51 -3.90 6.26 6.05
CA LYS A 51 -3.89 6.60 7.49
C LYS A 51 -5.27 6.54 8.10
N LYS A 52 -6.25 7.20 7.48
CA LYS A 52 -7.64 7.21 7.95
C LYS A 52 -8.22 5.80 8.00
N TYR A 53 -7.95 4.98 6.99
CA TYR A 53 -8.41 3.60 6.96
C TYR A 53 -7.81 2.76 8.09
N LEU A 54 -6.48 2.83 8.27
CA LEU A 54 -5.76 2.09 9.30
C LEU A 54 -6.25 2.42 10.72
N GLN A 55 -6.55 3.69 10.99
CA GLN A 55 -7.09 4.14 12.28
C GLN A 55 -8.46 3.53 12.59
N GLN A 56 -9.23 3.18 11.56
CA GLN A 56 -10.56 2.61 11.66
C GLN A 56 -10.56 1.08 11.62
N LEU A 57 -9.38 0.44 11.61
CA LEU A 57 -9.30 -1.01 11.54
C LEU A 57 -10.04 -1.66 12.71
N PRO A 58 -10.93 -2.63 12.44
CA PRO A 58 -11.73 -3.26 13.48
C PRO A 58 -10.88 -4.06 14.47
N ASP A 59 -9.97 -4.89 13.97
CA ASP A 59 -9.19 -5.85 14.77
C ASP A 59 -7.79 -6.10 14.15
N LEU A 60 -7.02 -7.00 14.77
CA LEU A 60 -5.66 -7.39 14.42
C LEU A 60 -5.58 -8.00 13.00
N VAL A 61 -4.61 -7.50 12.23
CA VAL A 61 -4.21 -7.97 10.91
C VAL A 61 -2.75 -8.41 11.00
N THR A 62 -2.48 -9.66 10.63
CA THR A 62 -1.13 -10.24 10.63
C THR A 62 -0.61 -10.39 9.21
N VAL A 63 0.51 -9.75 8.91
CA VAL A 63 1.20 -9.81 7.61
C VAL A 63 2.41 -10.74 7.70
N GLU A 64 2.35 -11.89 7.03
CA GLU A 64 3.51 -12.78 6.90
C GLU A 64 4.34 -12.37 5.70
N VAL A 65 5.59 -11.97 5.93
CA VAL A 65 6.51 -11.47 4.92
C VAL A 65 7.46 -12.58 4.50
N TYR A 66 7.35 -13.04 3.25
CA TYR A 66 8.20 -14.12 2.72
C TYR A 66 9.46 -13.63 2.01
N LEU A 67 9.62 -12.32 1.89
CA LEU A 67 10.84 -11.69 1.40
C LEU A 67 11.86 -11.63 2.56
N ALA A 68 12.42 -12.78 2.93
CA ALA A 68 13.33 -12.97 4.05
C ALA A 68 14.54 -13.85 3.66
N GLY A 69 15.52 -13.97 4.58
CA GLY A 69 16.74 -14.74 4.38
C GLY A 69 17.78 -14.02 3.51
N GLU A 70 18.56 -14.79 2.76
CA GLU A 70 19.60 -14.27 1.88
C GLU A 70 19.02 -13.76 0.56
N LEU A 71 19.03 -12.43 0.40
CA LEU A 71 18.48 -11.74 -0.76
C LEU A 71 19.56 -10.98 -1.55
N PRO A 72 19.46 -10.89 -2.88
CA PRO A 72 20.28 -9.97 -3.67
C PRO A 72 20.02 -8.52 -3.25
N ALA A 73 20.97 -7.61 -3.51
CA ALA A 73 20.91 -6.21 -3.07
C ALA A 73 19.60 -5.50 -3.44
N HIS A 74 19.09 -5.70 -4.66
CA HIS A 74 17.84 -5.09 -5.12
C HIS A 74 16.61 -5.57 -4.33
N PHE A 75 16.57 -6.86 -3.96
CA PHE A 75 15.48 -7.42 -3.14
C PHE A 75 15.60 -7.02 -1.68
N LYS A 76 16.81 -6.81 -1.15
CA LYS A 76 17.00 -6.21 0.19
C LYS A 76 16.42 -4.79 0.25
N ARG A 77 16.58 -3.99 -0.81
CA ARG A 77 15.97 -2.66 -0.90
C ARG A 77 14.45 -2.73 -0.86
N MET A 78 13.86 -3.67 -1.60
CA MET A 78 12.42 -3.91 -1.58
C MET A 78 11.92 -4.39 -0.22
N GLN A 79 12.64 -5.31 0.43
CA GLN A 79 12.33 -5.76 1.79
C GLN A 79 12.34 -4.58 2.75
N LYS A 80 13.36 -3.73 2.71
CA LYS A 80 13.45 -2.55 3.58
C LYS A 80 12.23 -1.64 3.41
N ALA A 81 11.87 -1.28 2.18
CA ALA A 81 10.70 -0.45 1.91
C ALA A 81 9.38 -1.10 2.38
N LEU A 82 9.26 -2.42 2.23
CA LEU A 82 8.12 -3.18 2.73
C LEU A 82 7.99 -3.10 4.26
N LEU A 83 9.09 -3.32 4.97
CA LEU A 83 9.11 -3.28 6.43
C LEU A 83 8.84 -1.86 6.95
N GLU A 84 9.45 -0.83 6.34
CA GLU A 84 9.18 0.57 6.67
C GLU A 84 7.70 0.93 6.49
N THR A 85 7.08 0.47 5.40
CA THR A 85 5.63 0.66 5.17
C THR A 85 4.79 -0.04 6.24
N LEU A 86 5.17 -1.27 6.61
CA LEU A 86 4.47 -2.04 7.64
C LEU A 86 4.65 -1.45 9.04
N ASP A 87 5.80 -0.86 9.33
CA ASP A 87 6.05 -0.10 10.57
C ASP A 87 5.14 1.13 10.62
N GLU A 88 5.01 1.88 9.53
CA GLU A 88 4.02 2.97 9.46
C GLU A 88 2.60 2.43 9.65
N PHE A 89 2.24 1.31 9.01
CA PHE A 89 0.92 0.71 9.19
C PHE A 89 0.65 0.32 10.64
N ASN A 90 1.65 -0.25 11.33
CA ASN A 90 1.56 -0.57 12.75
C ASN A 90 1.26 0.69 13.58
N VAL A 91 2.01 1.78 13.36
CA VAL A 91 1.84 3.06 14.06
C VAL A 91 0.44 3.63 13.84
N TYR A 92 0.00 3.77 12.58
CA TYR A 92 -1.29 4.41 12.27
C TYR A 92 -2.51 3.53 12.58
N SER A 93 -2.33 2.22 12.68
CA SER A 93 -3.36 1.28 13.11
C SER A 93 -3.44 1.08 14.63
N HIS A 94 -2.59 1.78 15.40
CA HIS A 94 -2.47 1.62 16.85
C HIS A 94 -2.10 0.18 17.26
N GLY A 95 -1.15 -0.42 16.53
CA GLY A 95 -0.66 -1.77 16.80
C GLY A 95 -1.52 -2.90 16.23
N LYS A 96 -2.57 -2.60 15.46
CA LYS A 96 -3.44 -3.62 14.87
C LYS A 96 -2.88 -4.25 13.60
N VAL A 97 -1.98 -3.59 12.88
CA VAL A 97 -1.22 -4.23 11.80
C VAL A 97 0.11 -4.69 12.36
N VAL A 98 0.33 -6.00 12.41
CA VAL A 98 1.58 -6.62 12.85
C VAL A 98 2.14 -7.47 11.72
N TYR A 99 3.45 -7.70 11.73
CA TYR A 99 4.08 -8.53 10.71
C TYR A 99 5.12 -9.47 11.29
N GLN A 100 5.40 -10.55 10.56
CA GLN A 100 6.47 -11.48 10.85
C GLN A 100 7.22 -11.84 9.57
N LEU A 101 8.55 -11.90 9.66
CA LEU A 101 9.40 -12.37 8.57
C LEU A 101 9.50 -13.89 8.63
N ILE A 102 9.16 -14.55 7.52
CA ILE A 102 9.20 -16.01 7.39
C ILE A 102 10.11 -16.34 6.20
N ASP A 103 11.25 -16.98 6.46
CA ASP A 103 12.10 -17.49 5.39
C ASP A 103 11.55 -18.85 4.90
N PRO A 104 11.02 -18.94 3.66
CA PRO A 104 10.50 -20.20 3.13
C PRO A 104 11.59 -21.28 2.97
N ALA A 105 12.86 -20.89 2.92
CA ALA A 105 14.00 -21.81 2.82
C ALA A 105 14.45 -22.35 4.19
N ALA A 106 14.08 -21.72 5.31
CA ALA A 106 14.54 -22.11 6.64
C ALA A 106 13.85 -23.37 7.21
N ALA A 107 12.85 -23.95 6.53
CA ALA A 107 12.18 -25.16 6.97
C ALA A 107 13.16 -26.34 7.17
N GLY A 108 12.98 -27.08 8.25
CA GLY A 108 13.97 -28.04 8.77
C GLY A 108 14.34 -29.18 7.81
N SER A 109 13.36 -29.90 7.24
CA SER A 109 13.62 -30.98 6.27
C SER A 109 13.30 -30.55 4.84
N ALA A 110 14.01 -31.12 3.86
CA ALA A 110 13.80 -30.84 2.44
C ALA A 110 12.34 -31.09 1.99
N LYS A 111 11.69 -32.15 2.52
CA LYS A 111 10.28 -32.44 2.27
C LYS A 111 9.35 -31.36 2.84
N SER A 112 9.62 -30.89 4.05
CA SER A 112 8.83 -29.82 4.68
C SER A 112 8.97 -28.51 3.94
N ARG A 113 10.20 -28.18 3.50
CA ARG A 113 10.50 -27.01 2.67
C ARG A 113 9.74 -27.03 1.34
N ALA A 114 9.81 -28.14 0.61
CA ALA A 114 9.09 -28.30 -0.65
C ALA A 114 7.57 -28.20 -0.43
N GLY A 115 7.04 -28.82 0.63
CA GLY A 115 5.62 -28.72 0.99
C GLY A 115 5.18 -27.30 1.32
N PHE A 116 5.98 -26.55 2.08
CA PHE A 116 5.71 -25.16 2.42
C PHE A 116 5.71 -24.27 1.17
N MET A 117 6.74 -24.36 0.34
CA MET A 117 6.81 -23.62 -0.93
C MET A 117 5.64 -23.96 -1.86
N GLN A 118 5.24 -25.23 -1.95
CA GLN A 118 4.10 -25.64 -2.74
C GLN A 118 2.78 -25.07 -2.20
N ASN A 119 2.65 -24.92 -0.88
CA ASN A 119 1.51 -24.26 -0.26
C ASN A 119 1.44 -22.78 -0.65
N LEU A 120 2.56 -22.05 -0.61
CA LEU A 120 2.62 -20.65 -1.04
C LEU A 120 2.17 -20.49 -2.50
N ILE A 121 2.62 -21.38 -3.40
CA ILE A 121 2.20 -21.42 -4.81
C ILE A 121 0.69 -21.65 -4.94
N LYS A 122 0.14 -22.62 -4.19
CA LYS A 122 -1.31 -22.90 -4.20
C LYS A 122 -2.13 -21.71 -3.70
N LYS A 123 -1.60 -20.94 -2.75
CA LYS A 123 -2.22 -19.71 -2.26
C LYS A 123 -2.02 -18.51 -3.19
N GLY A 124 -1.26 -18.66 -4.28
CA GLY A 124 -1.11 -17.64 -5.33
C GLY A 124 0.23 -16.90 -5.34
N LEU A 125 1.17 -17.21 -4.43
CA LEU A 125 2.51 -16.61 -4.43
C LEU A 125 3.44 -17.36 -5.37
N GLN A 126 3.96 -16.67 -6.37
CA GLN A 126 4.85 -17.26 -7.35
C GLN A 126 6.32 -16.99 -6.97
N PRO A 127 7.19 -18.01 -7.01
CA PRO A 127 8.60 -17.82 -6.77
C PRO A 127 9.24 -17.06 -7.93
N THR A 128 10.27 -16.29 -7.62
CA THR A 128 11.16 -15.67 -8.59
C THR A 128 12.55 -16.30 -8.46
N ASP A 129 13.12 -16.72 -9.57
CA ASP A 129 14.51 -17.18 -9.62
C ASP A 129 15.45 -15.98 -9.59
N VAL A 130 16.40 -16.00 -8.65
CA VAL A 130 17.42 -14.98 -8.49
C VAL A 130 18.81 -15.59 -8.47
N VAL A 131 19.78 -14.85 -9.00
CA VAL A 131 21.19 -15.24 -8.98
C VAL A 131 21.89 -14.48 -7.86
N LEU A 132 22.49 -15.23 -6.96
CA LEU A 132 23.38 -14.73 -5.92
C LEU A 132 24.82 -15.02 -6.32
N MET A 133 25.70 -14.06 -6.04
CA MET A 133 27.15 -14.23 -6.12
C MET A 133 27.64 -14.50 -4.70
N GLU A 134 28.07 -15.72 -4.42
CA GLU A 134 28.56 -16.13 -3.11
C GLU A 134 29.94 -16.76 -3.32
N GLU A 135 30.99 -16.17 -2.73
CA GLU A 135 32.38 -16.65 -2.84
C GLU A 135 32.85 -16.89 -4.30
N GLY A 136 32.42 -16.04 -5.24
CA GLY A 136 32.76 -16.18 -6.67
C GLY A 136 31.98 -17.27 -7.41
N LYS A 137 31.06 -17.98 -6.75
CA LYS A 137 30.12 -18.93 -7.37
C LYS A 137 28.77 -18.27 -7.62
N ARG A 138 28.20 -18.55 -8.79
CA ARG A 138 26.81 -18.21 -9.11
C ARG A 138 25.89 -19.26 -8.53
N LEU A 139 25.08 -18.88 -7.55
CA LEU A 139 24.04 -19.72 -6.96
C LEU A 139 22.68 -19.20 -7.38
N GLN A 140 21.85 -20.07 -7.95
CA GLN A 140 20.46 -19.76 -8.26
C GLN A 140 19.59 -20.15 -7.05
N LYS A 141 18.83 -19.19 -6.52
CA LYS A 141 17.86 -19.41 -5.43
C LYS A 141 16.48 -18.96 -5.87
N ARG A 142 15.45 -19.60 -5.33
CA ARG A 142 14.06 -19.17 -5.47
C ARG A 142 13.66 -18.33 -4.26
N ILE A 143 13.11 -17.16 -4.52
CA ILE A 143 12.58 -16.27 -3.48
C ILE A 143 11.10 -16.02 -3.70
N PHE A 144 10.36 -15.82 -2.61
CA PHE A 144 8.95 -15.47 -2.64
C PHE A 144 8.80 -14.00 -2.27
N ALA A 145 8.79 -13.13 -3.27
CA ALA A 145 8.65 -11.69 -3.07
C ALA A 145 7.17 -11.29 -2.95
N GLY A 146 6.57 -11.67 -1.83
CA GLY A 146 5.17 -11.41 -1.51
C GLY A 146 4.87 -11.58 -0.02
N VAL A 147 3.61 -11.33 0.33
CA VAL A 147 3.11 -11.44 1.71
C VAL A 147 1.82 -12.25 1.77
N MET A 148 1.51 -12.81 2.94
CA MET A 148 0.17 -13.28 3.30
C MET A 148 -0.46 -12.30 4.28
N VAL A 149 -1.63 -11.75 3.96
CA VAL A 149 -2.39 -10.88 4.86
C VAL A 149 -3.49 -11.69 5.51
N ASN A 150 -3.49 -11.77 6.83
CA ASN A 150 -4.42 -12.59 7.60
C ASN A 150 -5.30 -11.71 8.50
N TYR A 151 -6.59 -11.99 8.52
CA TYR A 151 -7.57 -11.34 9.39
C TYR A 151 -8.64 -12.36 9.82
N GLY A 152 -8.61 -12.77 11.09
CA GLY A 152 -9.46 -13.86 11.58
C GLY A 152 -9.22 -15.16 10.80
N SER A 153 -10.27 -15.68 10.15
CA SER A 153 -10.21 -16.88 9.31
C SER A 153 -9.93 -16.59 7.82
N ARG A 154 -9.76 -15.32 7.45
CA ARG A 154 -9.57 -14.88 6.06
C ARG A 154 -8.09 -14.63 5.83
N GLU A 155 -7.60 -15.14 4.71
CA GLU A 155 -6.23 -14.92 4.26
C GLU A 155 -6.22 -14.50 2.79
N LEU A 156 -5.29 -13.63 2.42
CA LEU A 156 -5.06 -13.22 1.05
C LEU A 156 -3.57 -13.12 0.76
N ALA A 157 -3.15 -13.80 -0.30
CA ALA A 157 -1.78 -13.74 -0.76
C ALA A 157 -1.57 -12.56 -1.71
N VAL A 158 -0.49 -11.81 -1.49
CA VAL A 158 -0.15 -10.62 -2.27
C VAL A 158 1.23 -10.78 -2.85
N GLN A 159 1.31 -11.01 -4.15
CA GLN A 159 2.57 -10.95 -4.88
C GLN A 159 3.01 -9.49 -4.96
N LEU A 160 4.17 -9.14 -4.40
CA LEU A 160 4.67 -7.76 -4.41
C LEU A 160 5.62 -7.51 -5.57
N PHE A 161 6.41 -8.52 -5.96
CA PHE A 161 7.28 -8.39 -7.13
C PHE A 161 6.46 -8.54 -8.41
N LYS A 162 5.97 -7.39 -8.89
CA LYS A 162 5.14 -7.22 -10.09
C LYS A 162 5.78 -6.13 -10.97
N GLY A 163 5.27 -5.97 -12.19
CA GLY A 163 5.76 -4.98 -13.15
C GLY A 163 5.98 -5.57 -14.53
N ASN A 164 6.34 -4.72 -15.48
CA ASN A 164 6.53 -5.14 -16.87
C ASN A 164 7.63 -6.21 -16.93
N THR A 165 7.27 -7.43 -17.32
CA THR A 165 8.21 -8.56 -17.41
C THR A 165 9.30 -8.32 -18.47
N ALA A 166 9.07 -7.41 -19.42
CA ALA A 166 10.05 -6.96 -20.40
C ALA A 166 11.01 -5.89 -19.86
N ALA A 167 10.73 -5.28 -18.70
CA ALA A 167 11.60 -4.28 -18.10
C ALA A 167 12.77 -4.92 -17.32
N PRO A 168 13.93 -4.23 -17.21
CA PRO A 168 15.05 -4.71 -16.41
C PRO A 168 14.65 -4.97 -14.95
N PRO A 169 15.30 -5.94 -14.26
CA PRO A 169 14.97 -6.29 -12.87
C PRO A 169 14.95 -5.10 -11.91
N GLU A 170 15.88 -4.14 -12.05
CA GLU A 170 15.93 -2.95 -11.20
C GLU A 170 14.72 -2.03 -11.37
N VAL A 171 14.25 -1.86 -12.61
CA VAL A 171 13.07 -1.04 -12.91
C VAL A 171 11.82 -1.69 -12.31
N ARG A 172 11.70 -3.02 -12.46
CA ARG A 172 10.60 -3.79 -11.85
C ARG A 172 10.59 -3.69 -10.33
N ILE A 173 11.78 -3.72 -9.70
CA ILE A 173 11.91 -3.53 -8.25
C ILE A 173 11.45 -2.14 -7.84
N ASN A 174 11.85 -1.09 -8.56
CA ASN A 174 11.43 0.28 -8.23
C ASN A 174 9.90 0.43 -8.37
N GLN A 175 9.30 -0.09 -9.44
CA GLN A 175 7.85 -0.11 -9.62
C GLN A 175 7.15 -0.91 -8.50
N SER A 176 7.73 -2.05 -8.11
CA SER A 176 7.22 -2.86 -7.01
C SER A 176 7.25 -2.08 -5.69
N ILE A 177 8.35 -1.34 -5.43
CA ILE A 177 8.50 -0.48 -4.23
C ILE A 177 7.46 0.63 -4.21
N GLU A 178 7.26 1.32 -5.33
CA GLU A 178 6.25 2.39 -5.46
C GLU A 178 4.81 1.88 -5.24
N GLY A 179 4.56 0.59 -5.51
CA GLY A 179 3.24 -0.03 -5.36
C GLY A 179 2.95 -0.67 -4.00
N ILE A 180 3.93 -0.76 -3.08
CA ILE A 180 3.78 -1.54 -1.83
C ILE A 180 2.59 -1.06 -1.00
N GLU A 181 2.46 0.25 -0.76
CA GLU A 181 1.39 0.81 0.06
C GLU A 181 0.02 0.37 -0.49
N TYR A 182 -0.18 0.55 -1.79
CA TYR A 182 -1.43 0.22 -2.47
C TYR A 182 -1.75 -1.28 -2.37
N GLU A 183 -0.77 -2.13 -2.66
CA GLU A 183 -0.95 -3.58 -2.62
C GLU A 183 -1.31 -4.06 -1.21
N LEU A 184 -0.64 -3.52 -0.18
CA LEU A 184 -0.93 -3.86 1.21
C LEU A 184 -2.31 -3.34 1.64
N ILE A 185 -2.60 -2.05 1.47
CA ILE A 185 -3.87 -1.48 1.95
C ILE A 185 -5.07 -2.11 1.24
N ASN A 186 -4.94 -2.40 -0.05
CA ASN A 186 -5.97 -3.10 -0.81
C ASN A 186 -6.20 -4.52 -0.27
N ALA A 187 -5.14 -5.25 0.05
CA ALA A 187 -5.26 -6.60 0.62
C ALA A 187 -5.89 -6.59 2.01
N ILE A 188 -5.43 -5.68 2.89
CA ILE A 188 -6.02 -5.48 4.22
C ILE A 188 -7.51 -5.17 4.09
N HIS A 189 -7.87 -4.27 3.18
CA HIS A 189 -9.24 -3.90 2.92
C HIS A 189 -10.11 -5.05 2.41
N GLN A 190 -9.57 -5.91 1.55
CA GLN A 190 -10.29 -7.10 1.08
C GLN A 190 -10.54 -8.11 2.21
N VAL A 191 -9.57 -8.35 3.09
CA VAL A 191 -9.75 -9.34 4.17
C VAL A 191 -10.57 -8.79 5.33
N THR A 192 -10.57 -7.48 5.58
CA THR A 192 -11.28 -6.85 6.71
C THR A 192 -12.73 -6.44 6.41
N ARG A 193 -13.12 -6.29 5.15
CA ARG A 193 -14.50 -5.93 4.77
C ARG A 193 -15.49 -7.08 5.01
N ASP A 194 -16.61 -6.81 5.66
CA ASP A 194 -17.64 -7.84 5.91
C ASP A 194 -18.23 -8.43 4.63
N GLN A 195 -18.58 -7.58 3.66
CA GLN A 195 -19.13 -7.96 2.36
C GLN A 195 -18.46 -7.17 1.24
N ARG A 196 -18.27 -7.80 0.08
CA ARG A 196 -17.84 -7.09 -1.13
C ARG A 196 -18.99 -6.19 -1.63
N PRO A 197 -18.71 -4.93 -2.02
CA PRO A 197 -19.75 -4.06 -2.56
C PRO A 197 -20.43 -4.69 -3.78
N LEU A 198 -21.74 -4.52 -3.86
CA LEU A 198 -22.57 -4.96 -4.96
C LEU A 198 -22.53 -3.91 -6.07
N VAL A 199 -21.90 -4.26 -7.18
CA VAL A 199 -21.88 -3.46 -8.40
C VAL A 199 -22.89 -4.05 -9.38
N ALA A 200 -23.88 -3.25 -9.76
CA ALA A 200 -24.83 -3.61 -10.80
C ALA A 200 -24.39 -3.05 -12.15
N LEU A 201 -24.41 -3.87 -13.20
CA LEU A 201 -24.32 -3.41 -14.59
C LEU A 201 -25.72 -3.43 -15.17
N THR A 202 -26.12 -2.31 -15.79
CA THR A 202 -27.39 -2.26 -16.49
C THR A 202 -27.35 -3.10 -17.76
N THR A 203 -28.44 -3.83 -18.01
CA THR A 203 -28.69 -4.54 -19.26
C THR A 203 -30.07 -4.17 -19.81
N GLY A 204 -30.30 -4.45 -21.10
CA GLY A 204 -31.60 -4.27 -21.76
C GLY A 204 -31.66 -3.11 -22.75
N HIS A 205 -30.59 -2.33 -22.91
CA HIS A 205 -30.50 -1.19 -23.83
C HIS A 205 -29.48 -1.42 -24.95
N ARG A 206 -29.30 -2.67 -25.38
CA ARG A 206 -28.27 -3.09 -26.35
C ARG A 206 -26.86 -2.65 -25.95
N GLU A 207 -26.52 -2.81 -24.67
CA GLU A 207 -25.20 -2.56 -24.15
C GLU A 207 -24.16 -3.43 -24.87
N ALA A 208 -22.91 -2.93 -24.94
CA ALA A 208 -21.85 -3.61 -25.67
C ALA A 208 -21.46 -4.95 -25.00
N ASP A 209 -21.66 -6.06 -25.70
CA ASP A 209 -21.18 -7.38 -25.30
C ASP A 209 -19.94 -7.74 -26.14
N SER A 210 -18.77 -7.30 -25.69
CA SER A 210 -17.48 -7.49 -26.36
C SER A 210 -16.52 -8.30 -25.49
N VAL A 211 -15.43 -8.78 -26.10
CA VAL A 211 -14.36 -9.50 -25.35
C VAL A 211 -13.76 -8.59 -24.26
N GLU A 212 -13.59 -7.30 -24.56
CA GLU A 212 -13.15 -6.29 -23.60
C GLU A 212 -14.13 -6.15 -22.43
N MET A 213 -15.44 -6.21 -22.71
CA MET A 213 -16.47 -6.18 -21.67
C MET A 213 -16.37 -7.42 -20.76
N VAL A 214 -16.13 -8.59 -21.33
CA VAL A 214 -15.92 -9.82 -20.55
C VAL A 214 -14.69 -9.67 -19.65
N SER A 215 -13.57 -9.19 -20.19
CA SER A 215 -12.35 -8.92 -19.41
C SER A 215 -12.59 -7.89 -18.30
N PHE A 216 -13.29 -6.80 -18.60
CA PHE A 216 -13.66 -5.78 -17.61
C PHE A 216 -14.54 -6.35 -16.48
N LYS A 217 -15.59 -7.11 -16.83
CA LYS A 217 -16.45 -7.79 -15.86
C LYS A 217 -15.65 -8.75 -14.98
N ASN A 218 -14.66 -9.47 -15.53
CA ASN A 218 -13.80 -10.36 -14.76
C ASN A 218 -12.92 -9.61 -13.76
N LEU A 219 -12.32 -8.49 -14.16
CA LEU A 219 -11.55 -7.63 -13.24
C LEU A 219 -12.42 -7.08 -12.10
N LEU A 220 -13.66 -6.67 -12.39
CA LEU A 220 -14.58 -6.21 -11.34
C LEU A 220 -14.93 -7.32 -10.34
N ARG A 221 -15.11 -8.56 -10.80
CA ARG A 221 -15.45 -9.70 -9.92
C ARG A 221 -14.35 -10.04 -8.92
N GLU A 222 -13.10 -9.65 -9.17
CA GLU A 222 -12.01 -9.84 -8.22
C GLU A 222 -12.26 -9.05 -6.92
N GLN A 223 -12.87 -7.87 -7.01
CA GLN A 223 -13.05 -6.96 -5.87
C GLN A 223 -14.51 -6.77 -5.43
N TYR A 224 -15.47 -7.01 -6.33
CA TYR A 224 -16.87 -6.67 -6.16
C TYR A 224 -17.80 -7.87 -6.40
N ARG A 225 -18.99 -7.85 -5.80
CA ARG A 225 -20.09 -8.72 -6.22
C ARG A 225 -20.71 -8.10 -7.46
N LEU A 226 -20.55 -8.74 -8.62
CA LEU A 226 -21.10 -8.23 -9.87
C LEU A 226 -22.48 -8.84 -10.14
N ARG A 227 -23.48 -8.01 -10.44
CA ARG A 227 -24.78 -8.46 -10.97
C ARG A 227 -25.14 -7.68 -12.22
N GLU A 228 -25.73 -8.38 -13.17
CA GLU A 228 -26.31 -7.76 -14.36
C GLU A 228 -27.82 -7.64 -14.12
N LEU A 229 -28.36 -6.42 -14.25
CA LEU A 229 -29.72 -6.09 -13.89
C LEU A 229 -30.37 -5.24 -14.98
N THR A 230 -31.62 -5.53 -15.29
CA THR A 230 -32.49 -4.61 -16.03
C THR A 230 -33.00 -3.51 -15.08
N PRO A 231 -33.36 -2.30 -15.57
CA PRO A 231 -33.73 -1.18 -14.69
C PRO A 231 -34.88 -1.48 -13.72
N ASP A 232 -35.87 -2.28 -14.15
CA ASP A 232 -37.02 -2.70 -13.35
C ASP A 232 -36.63 -3.50 -12.10
N ARG A 233 -35.42 -4.08 -12.08
CA ARG A 233 -34.89 -4.86 -10.94
C ARG A 233 -34.00 -4.05 -10.01
N LEU A 234 -33.70 -2.78 -10.33
CA LEU A 234 -32.81 -1.96 -9.51
C LEU A 234 -33.40 -1.66 -8.13
N ALA A 235 -34.71 -1.39 -8.08
CA ALA A 235 -35.44 -1.14 -6.84
C ALA A 235 -35.49 -2.36 -5.90
N ASP A 236 -35.40 -3.59 -6.42
CA ASP A 236 -35.41 -4.81 -5.61
C ASP A 236 -34.02 -5.12 -5.03
N VAL A 237 -32.96 -4.80 -5.78
CA VAL A 237 -31.60 -5.29 -5.52
C VAL A 237 -30.75 -4.28 -4.74
N HIS A 238 -31.05 -2.98 -4.87
CA HIS A 238 -30.33 -1.88 -4.19
C HIS A 238 -28.80 -2.03 -4.24
N PRO A 239 -28.18 -1.94 -5.43
CA PRO A 239 -26.73 -2.05 -5.55
C PRO A 239 -26.02 -0.86 -4.90
N ASP A 240 -24.82 -1.10 -4.36
CA ASP A 240 -23.96 -0.04 -3.81
C ASP A 240 -23.47 0.91 -4.91
N VAL A 241 -23.28 0.39 -6.13
CA VAL A 241 -22.87 1.15 -7.32
C VAL A 241 -23.63 0.62 -8.54
N LEU A 242 -24.17 1.54 -9.34
CA LEU A 242 -24.76 1.26 -10.64
C LEU A 242 -23.82 1.71 -11.77
N LEU A 243 -23.51 0.82 -12.70
CA LEU A 243 -22.71 1.09 -13.89
C LEU A 243 -23.60 1.07 -15.15
N LEU A 244 -23.72 2.23 -15.77
CA LEU A 244 -24.40 2.45 -17.04
C LEU A 244 -23.36 2.50 -18.17
N ILE A 245 -23.19 1.39 -18.90
CA ILE A 245 -22.10 1.29 -19.89
C ILE A 245 -22.66 1.35 -21.31
N GLN A 246 -22.49 2.51 -21.96
CA GLN A 246 -22.84 2.76 -23.35
C GLN A 246 -24.20 2.18 -23.79
N PRO A 247 -25.33 2.58 -23.13
CA PRO A 247 -26.65 2.19 -23.59
C PRO A 247 -26.87 2.73 -25.02
N ARG A 248 -27.32 1.86 -25.93
CA ARG A 248 -27.58 2.18 -27.34
C ARG A 248 -29.06 2.40 -27.65
N GLU A 249 -29.93 2.06 -26.71
CA GLU A 249 -31.36 2.36 -26.75
C GLU A 249 -31.72 3.37 -25.66
N LYS A 250 -32.82 4.10 -25.88
CA LYS A 250 -33.32 5.08 -24.91
C LYS A 250 -33.96 4.34 -23.73
N PHE A 251 -33.66 4.78 -22.52
CA PHE A 251 -34.41 4.42 -21.33
C PHE A 251 -35.87 4.85 -21.47
N SER A 252 -36.80 3.97 -21.05
CA SER A 252 -38.20 4.35 -20.93
C SER A 252 -38.38 5.41 -19.83
N GLU A 253 -39.54 6.07 -19.79
CA GLU A 253 -39.82 7.01 -18.68
C GLU A 253 -39.80 6.29 -17.33
N ALA A 254 -40.27 5.04 -17.25
CA ALA A 254 -40.24 4.27 -16.00
C ALA A 254 -38.80 4.03 -15.52
N ASP A 255 -37.88 3.70 -16.43
CA ASP A 255 -36.49 3.39 -16.11
C ASP A 255 -35.73 4.57 -15.49
N LYS A 256 -36.21 5.81 -15.66
CA LYS A 256 -35.56 7.02 -15.12
C LYS A 256 -35.83 7.27 -13.64
N TYR A 257 -36.80 6.57 -13.04
CA TYR A 257 -37.24 6.81 -11.66
C TYR A 257 -36.80 5.71 -10.68
N TYR A 258 -35.93 4.80 -11.10
CA TYR A 258 -35.37 3.73 -10.27
C TYR A 258 -33.90 3.96 -9.92
#